data_AF-A0A356KNE8-F1
#
_entry.id   AF-A0A356KNE8-F1
#
_cell.length_a   1.000
_cell.length_b   1.000
_cell.length_c   1.000
_cell.angle_alpha   90.00
_cell.angle_beta   90.00
_cell.angle_gamma   90.00
#
_symmetry.space_group_name_H-M   'P 1'
#
loop_
_entity.id
_entity.type
_entity.pdbx_description
1 polymer ?
#
loop_
_entity_poly.entity_id
_entity_poly.type
_entity_poly.pdbx_seq_one_letter_code
_entity_poly.pdbx_strand_id
1 'polypeptide(L)' 'MSLSWIREPALPRWDEDKARIVGAVPAGVFDARYAQLSAGDTVPGEWWRVEREGEVVGYGW' A
#
# COMPACT_ATOMS: atom_id res chain seq x y z
N MET A 1 8.59 -19.74 7.01
CA MET A 1 8.42 -18.28 7.16
C MET A 1 6.99 -17.92 6.77
N SER A 2 6.27 -17.19 7.61
CA SER A 2 4.85 -16.85 7.42
C SER A 2 4.67 -15.38 7.05
N LEU A 3 3.63 -15.08 6.26
CA LEU A 3 3.19 -13.72 5.99
C LEU A 3 2.17 -13.31 7.05
N SER A 4 2.32 -12.10 7.60
CA SER A 4 1.34 -11.47 8.47
C SER A 4 0.50 -10.49 7.67
N TRP A 5 -0.81 -10.65 7.68
CA TRP A 5 -1.75 -9.76 6.99
C TRP A 5 -2.45 -8.89 8.03
N ILE A 6 -2.22 -7.58 7.97
CA ILE A 6 -2.70 -6.61 8.95
C ILE A 6 -3.65 -5.65 8.25
N ARG A 7 -4.92 -5.65 8.66
CA ARG A 7 -5.91 -4.69 8.17
C ARG A 7 -5.56 -3.28 8.64
N GLU A 8 -5.59 -2.32 7.72
CA GLU A 8 -5.38 -0.91 8.05
C GLU A 8 -6.62 -0.27 8.71
N PRO A 9 -6.45 0.86 9.41
CA PRO A 9 -7.58 1.65 9.92
C PRO A 9 -8.56 2.03 8.80
N ALA A 10 -9.81 2.35 9.19
CA ALA A 10 -10.90 2.66 8.26
C ALA A 10 -10.62 3.80 7.26
N LEU A 11 -9.61 4.63 7.52
CA LEU A 11 -9.13 5.69 6.65
C LEU A 11 -7.65 5.44 6.34
N PRO A 12 -7.33 4.49 5.43
CA PRO A 12 -5.96 4.18 5.09
C PRO A 12 -5.26 5.38 4.45
N ARG A 13 -3.95 5.43 4.62
CA ARG A 13 -3.11 6.55 4.23
C ARG A 13 -2.03 6.09 3.26
N TRP A 14 -1.70 6.94 2.31
CA TRP A 14 -0.56 6.76 1.43
C TRP A 14 0.71 6.97 2.24
N ASP A 15 1.32 5.86 2.67
CA ASP A 15 2.58 5.85 3.43
C ASP A 15 3.78 5.61 2.49
N GLU A 16 4.98 5.64 3.05
CA GLU A 16 6.22 5.45 2.29
C GLU A 16 6.29 4.05 1.63
N ASP A 17 5.73 3.03 2.27
CA ASP A 17 5.74 1.67 1.77
C ASP A 17 4.74 1.46 0.63
N LYS A 18 3.56 2.10 0.67
CA LYS A 18 2.63 2.14 -0.47
C LYS A 18 3.24 2.91 -1.64
N ALA A 19 3.92 4.03 -1.38
CA ALA A 19 4.63 4.76 -2.43
C ALA A 19 5.71 3.89 -3.09
N ARG A 20 6.50 3.16 -2.28
CA ARG A 20 7.57 2.27 -2.75
C ARG A 20 7.05 1.02 -3.49
N ILE A 21 5.95 0.42 -3.05
CA ILE A 21 5.46 -0.86 -3.58
C ILE A 21 4.39 -0.66 -4.65
N VAL A 22 3.40 0.19 -4.39
CA VAL A 22 2.25 0.42 -5.29
C VAL A 22 2.52 1.62 -6.19
N GLY A 23 3.11 2.69 -5.67
CA GLY A 23 3.40 3.90 -6.46
C GLY A 23 4.56 3.74 -7.45
N ALA A 24 5.53 2.87 -7.15
CA ALA A 24 6.72 2.69 -7.98
C ALA A 24 6.57 1.63 -9.09
N VAL A 25 5.40 0.98 -9.20
CA VAL A 25 5.18 0.02 -10.30
C VAL A 25 5.09 0.73 -11.65
N PRO A 26 5.38 0.04 -12.77
CA PRO A 26 5.20 0.61 -14.10
C PRO A 26 3.77 1.09 -14.36
N ALA A 27 3.66 2.14 -15.18
CA ALA A 27 2.36 2.66 -15.59
C ALA A 27 1.49 1.57 -16.22
N GLY A 28 0.21 1.54 -15.86
CA GLY A 28 -0.77 0.56 -16.35
C GLY A 28 -0.88 -0.72 -15.53
N VAL A 29 0.01 -0.95 -14.55
CA VAL A 29 -0.16 -2.07 -13.59
C VAL A 29 -1.30 -1.78 -12.62
N PHE A 30 -1.32 -0.59 -12.05
CA PHE A 30 -2.42 -0.08 -11.23
C PHE A 30 -3.03 1.17 -11.85
N ASP A 31 -4.17 1.58 -11.29
CA ASP A 31 -4.83 2.83 -11.65
C ASP A 31 -3.87 4.02 -11.51
N ALA A 32 -3.85 4.89 -12.53
CA ALA A 32 -2.96 6.04 -12.59
C ALA A 32 -3.12 6.99 -11.39
N ARG A 33 -4.25 6.95 -10.68
CA ARG A 33 -4.48 7.71 -9.45
C ARG A 33 -3.40 7.47 -8.40
N TYR A 34 -2.88 6.25 -8.26
CA TYR A 34 -1.87 5.93 -7.24
C TYR A 34 -0.51 6.57 -7.51
N ALA A 35 -0.18 6.84 -8.79
CA ALA A 35 1.05 7.53 -9.16
C ALA A 35 1.00 9.05 -8.86
N GLN A 36 -0.17 9.57 -8.47
CA GLN A 36 -0.39 11.00 -8.20
C GLN A 36 -0.51 11.32 -6.70
N LEU A 37 -0.47 10.30 -5.83
CA LEU A 37 -0.65 10.46 -4.39
C LEU A 37 0.64 10.94 -3.72
N SER A 38 0.46 11.82 -2.75
CA SER A 38 1.51 12.32 -1.85
C SER A 38 1.42 11.62 -0.50
N ALA A 39 2.53 11.60 0.24
CA ALA A 39 2.58 11.01 1.58
C ALA A 39 1.51 11.66 2.50
N GLY A 40 0.71 10.81 3.15
CA GLY A 40 -0.40 11.23 4.02
C GLY A 40 -1.75 11.38 3.33
N ASP A 41 -1.82 11.30 2.00
CA ASP A 41 -3.11 11.31 1.29
C ASP A 41 -3.98 10.13 1.70
N THR A 42 -5.31 10.31 1.62
CA THR A 42 -6.25 9.22 1.87
C THR A 42 -6.33 8.33 0.64
N VAL A 43 -6.36 7.01 0.84
CA VAL A 43 -6.62 6.06 -0.24
C VAL A 43 -8.01 5.43 -0.12
N PRO A 44 -8.70 5.23 -1.25
CA PRO A 44 -10.00 4.58 -1.23
C PRO A 44 -9.84 3.07 -1.00
N GLY A 45 -10.91 2.44 -0.49
CA GLY A 45 -10.99 1.00 -0.30
C GLY A 45 -10.50 0.53 1.07
N GLU A 46 -10.55 -0.77 1.26
CA GLU A 46 -10.04 -1.43 2.47
C GLU A 46 -8.64 -1.96 2.18
N TRP A 47 -7.68 -1.59 3.02
CA TRP A 47 -6.28 -1.95 2.78
C TRP A 47 -5.77 -2.94 3.81
N TRP A 48 -4.92 -3.84 3.36
CA TRP A 48 -4.19 -4.80 4.17
C TRP A 48 -2.70 -4.66 3.90
N ARG A 49 -1.91 -4.48 4.96
CA ARG A 49 -0.44 -4.48 4.93
C ARG A 49 0.07 -5.90 5.13
N VAL A 50 0.98 -6.33 4.26
CA VAL A 50 1.62 -7.64 4.36
C VAL A 50 3.02 -7.46 4.91
N GLU A 51 3.29 -8.08 6.06
CA GLU A 51 4.58 -8.07 6.72
C GLU A 51 5.26 -9.43 6.66
N ARG A 52 6.58 -9.42 6.52
CA ARG A 52 7.46 -10.57 6.68
C ARG A 52 8.66 -10.13 7.49
N GLU A 53 8.87 -10.75 8.65
CA GLU A 53 10.04 -10.46 9.52
C GLU A 53 10.15 -8.99 9.94
N GLY A 54 9.01 -8.31 10.12
CA GLY A 54 8.94 -6.89 10.49
C GLY A 54 9.11 -5.92 9.32
N GLU A 55 9.34 -6.42 8.10
CA GLU A 55 9.40 -5.61 6.88
C GLU A 55 8.06 -5.66 6.14
N VAL A 56 7.61 -4.51 5.63
CA VAL A 56 6.45 -4.42 4.74
C VAL A 56 6.84 -4.87 3.35
N VAL A 57 6.26 -5.99 2.92
CA VAL A 57 6.60 -6.65 1.64
C VAL A 57 5.48 -6.56 0.61
N GLY A 58 4.30 -6.08 0.99
CA GLY A 58 3.18 -5.95 0.06
C GLY A 58 1.95 -5.29 0.68
N TYR A 59 0.99 -5.02 -0.20
CA TYR A 59 -0.35 -4.56 0.15
C TYR A 59 -1.40 -5.33 -0.65
N GLY A 60 -2.62 -5.42 -0.11
CA GLY A 60 -3.82 -5.88 -0.83
C GLY A 60 -5.02 -4.98 -0.51
N TRP A 61 -5.92 -4.81 -1.48
CA TRP A 61 -7.16 -4.03 -1.36
C TRP A 61 -8.25 -4.54 -2.30
#